data_AF-A0A957WSY3-F1
#
_entry.id   AF-A0A957WSY3-F1
#
_cell.length_a   1.000
_cell.length_b   1.000
_cell.length_c   1.000
_cell.angle_alpha   90.00
_cell.angle_beta   90.00
_cell.angle_gamma   90.00
#
_symmetry.space_group_name_H-M   'P 1'
#
loop_
_entity.id
_entity.type
_entity.pdbx_description
1 polymer ?
#
loop_
_entity_poly.entity_id
_entity_poly.type
_entity_poly.pdbx_seq_one_letter_code
_entity_poly.pdbx_strand_id
1 'polypeptide(L)'
;MPLTQFSAPGRLADFSPPQAGAWSAIIQSWINISIEFLKYQYGEPVYFFNEIAAANPALDTAPVEDIFWDGFPRSLHLRFDEQRALQEADQPQSLAAYYAERDRLLIEYPTGASPRLIDFHYRNQDEYLEWFVTRHPQTGAMEAITFTCEAPEYWRFIGNGSGDFFSRETLPTDRVGPDPTKLLQLYQTLVSPQVRLEDLLFRYPVILFDRTAPQDRDPVIEFWPAGSYNPYNKWNTSHGLAHLTHPANTLKAQVQLAAKATILRQDLDGSLIKNDAIKLICCSGNGQPNRASDPTIGERINNIVRQGIAVTVPDPVGLYIYHLDTNGIEGPHGERVDDCWHIIRGQEGMILRAEFRTPPGHPFRLEDIRVDAEPLRHGGQLAAKIKMFLQGKGFDFGQPPPRPHFCSHRCCADQENFDLKKVVAIGQSL
;
A
#
# COMPACT_ATOMS: atom_id res chain seq x y z
N MET A 1 23.06 -17.45 6.71
CA MET A 1 22.24 -18.35 7.55
C MET A 1 20.82 -18.19 7.06
N PRO A 2 20.07 -19.29 6.86
CA PRO A 2 18.70 -19.21 6.35
C PRO A 2 17.85 -18.25 7.17
N LEU A 3 16.96 -17.51 6.50
CA LEU A 3 16.01 -16.63 7.16
C LEU A 3 15.12 -17.43 8.11
N THR A 4 15.10 -17.04 9.38
CA THR A 4 14.27 -17.70 10.41
C THR A 4 13.07 -16.85 10.82
N GLN A 5 13.07 -15.56 10.48
CA GLN A 5 12.05 -14.61 10.89
C GLN A 5 12.01 -13.41 9.94
N PHE A 6 10.81 -12.99 9.53
CA PHE A 6 10.62 -11.72 8.86
C PHE A 6 10.68 -10.55 9.86
N SER A 7 11.45 -9.54 9.51
CA SER A 7 11.61 -8.29 10.22
C SER A 7 10.39 -7.38 9.98
N ALA A 8 10.22 -6.38 10.85
CA ALA A 8 9.34 -5.26 10.57
C ALA A 8 9.76 -4.54 9.27
N PRO A 9 8.82 -3.92 8.52
CA PRO A 9 9.14 -3.06 7.38
C PRO A 9 10.23 -2.06 7.75
N GLY A 10 11.19 -1.81 6.85
CA GLY A 10 12.30 -0.89 7.09
C GLY A 10 13.19 -1.24 8.29
N ARG A 11 13.10 -2.49 8.79
CA ARG A 11 13.79 -2.99 9.98
C ARG A 11 13.54 -2.14 11.24
N LEU A 12 12.33 -1.59 11.36
CA LEU A 12 11.93 -0.79 12.52
C LEU A 12 12.03 -1.61 13.82
N ALA A 13 12.48 -0.94 14.89
CA ALA A 13 12.72 -1.55 16.19
C ALA A 13 11.58 -1.30 17.22
N ASP A 14 10.38 -0.94 16.75
CA ASP A 14 9.26 -0.62 17.64
C ASP A 14 8.65 -1.85 18.32
N PHE A 15 8.87 -3.05 17.75
CA PHE A 15 8.34 -4.30 18.27
C PHE A 15 9.23 -4.89 19.37
N SER A 16 8.61 -5.32 20.47
CA SER A 16 9.22 -6.26 21.40
C SER A 16 9.50 -7.61 20.73
N PRO A 17 10.37 -8.48 21.30
CA PRO A 17 10.66 -9.78 20.70
C PRO A 17 9.42 -10.67 20.44
N PRO A 18 8.42 -10.76 21.36
CA PRO A 18 7.19 -11.49 21.06
C PRO A 18 6.39 -10.87 19.90
N GLN A 19 6.31 -9.55 19.83
CA GLN A 19 5.66 -8.84 18.71
C GLN A 19 6.37 -9.11 17.39
N ALA A 20 7.70 -9.10 17.37
CA ALA A 20 8.47 -9.39 16.16
C ALA A 20 8.22 -10.84 15.66
N GLY A 21 8.13 -11.81 16.57
CA GLY A 21 7.77 -13.18 16.23
C GLY A 21 6.36 -13.30 15.66
N ALA A 22 5.38 -12.64 16.28
CA ALA A 22 3.99 -12.63 15.81
C ALA A 22 3.83 -11.92 14.46
N TRP A 23 4.55 -10.83 14.22
CA TRP A 23 4.60 -10.15 12.93
C TRP A 23 5.11 -11.09 11.82
N SER A 24 6.22 -11.78 12.08
CA SER A 24 6.74 -12.79 11.14
C SER A 24 5.73 -13.90 10.84
N ALA A 25 4.96 -14.35 11.83
CA ALA A 25 3.92 -15.35 11.62
C ALA A 25 2.79 -14.82 10.71
N ILE A 26 2.42 -13.55 10.83
CA ILE A 26 1.42 -12.90 9.96
C ILE A 26 1.90 -12.85 8.50
N ILE A 27 3.15 -12.40 8.27
CA ILE A 27 3.73 -12.36 6.92
C ILE A 27 3.79 -13.76 6.30
N GLN A 28 4.27 -14.76 7.05
CA GLN A 28 4.27 -16.15 6.61
C GLN A 28 2.87 -16.65 6.27
N SER A 29 1.86 -16.29 7.07
CA SER A 29 0.46 -16.67 6.80
C SER A 29 -0.02 -16.10 5.48
N TRP A 30 0.23 -14.82 5.17
CA TRP A 30 -0.18 -14.23 3.90
C TRP A 30 0.51 -14.87 2.69
N ILE A 31 1.80 -15.17 2.81
CA ILE A 31 2.55 -15.87 1.75
C ILE A 31 1.97 -17.27 1.56
N ASN A 32 1.81 -18.04 2.64
CA ASN A 32 1.33 -19.43 2.57
C ASN A 32 -0.11 -19.51 2.05
N ILE A 33 -1.02 -18.64 2.49
CA ILE A 33 -2.39 -18.55 1.95
C ILE A 33 -2.35 -18.27 0.45
N SER A 34 -1.43 -17.40 0.01
CA SER A 34 -1.29 -17.09 -1.42
C SER A 34 -0.78 -18.31 -2.20
N ILE A 35 0.20 -19.06 -1.67
CA ILE A 35 0.68 -20.31 -2.27
C ILE A 35 -0.44 -21.34 -2.38
N GLU A 36 -1.19 -21.59 -1.30
CA GLU A 36 -2.28 -22.56 -1.29
C GLU A 36 -3.42 -22.15 -2.24
N PHE A 37 -3.72 -20.85 -2.34
CA PHE A 37 -4.65 -20.34 -3.35
C PHE A 37 -4.17 -20.64 -4.78
N LEU A 38 -2.89 -20.44 -5.07
CA LEU A 38 -2.33 -20.73 -6.40
C LEU A 38 -2.38 -22.22 -6.71
N LYS A 39 -2.01 -23.09 -5.75
CA LYS A 39 -2.11 -24.54 -5.91
C LYS A 39 -3.54 -24.98 -6.19
N TYR A 40 -4.50 -24.48 -5.41
CA TYR A 40 -5.91 -24.82 -5.56
C TYR A 40 -6.45 -24.40 -6.94
N GLN A 41 -6.14 -23.18 -7.37
CA GLN A 41 -6.71 -22.59 -8.59
C GLN A 41 -6.00 -23.04 -9.88
N TYR A 42 -4.69 -23.27 -9.84
CA TYR A 42 -3.85 -23.47 -11.02
C TYR A 42 -3.05 -24.77 -11.02
N GLY A 43 -3.00 -25.49 -9.89
CA GLY A 43 -2.22 -26.72 -9.73
C GLY A 43 -0.74 -26.46 -9.41
N GLU A 44 0.06 -27.53 -9.50
CA GLU A 44 1.51 -27.50 -9.29
C GLU A 44 2.28 -27.62 -10.62
N PRO A 45 3.54 -27.13 -10.69
CA PRO A 45 4.28 -26.42 -9.63
C PRO A 45 3.85 -24.95 -9.46
N VAL A 46 4.10 -24.40 -8.27
CA VAL A 46 3.87 -22.98 -7.94
C VAL A 46 5.19 -22.23 -7.88
N TYR A 47 5.22 -21.05 -8.52
CA TYR A 47 6.41 -20.19 -8.65
C TYR A 47 6.42 -19.03 -7.67
N PHE A 48 5.61 -19.12 -6.61
CA PHE A 48 5.69 -18.24 -5.45
C PHE A 48 6.09 -19.07 -4.23
N PHE A 49 7.02 -18.60 -3.41
CA PHE A 49 7.52 -19.38 -2.28
C PHE A 49 7.68 -18.57 -1.00
N ASN A 50 7.75 -19.28 0.12
CA ASN A 50 8.05 -18.72 1.44
C ASN A 50 9.53 -18.99 1.75
N GLU A 51 10.33 -17.94 1.90
CA GLU A 51 11.78 -18.04 2.11
C GLU A 51 12.15 -18.80 3.39
N ILE A 52 11.39 -18.60 4.49
CA ILE A 52 11.60 -19.33 5.75
C ILE A 52 11.31 -20.82 5.55
N ALA A 53 10.20 -21.15 4.89
CA ALA A 53 9.80 -22.54 4.67
C ALA A 53 10.71 -23.26 3.68
N ALA A 54 11.27 -22.55 2.70
CA ALA A 54 12.22 -23.11 1.75
C ALA A 54 13.54 -23.53 2.43
N ALA A 55 13.91 -22.85 3.53
CA ALA A 55 15.04 -23.17 4.40
C ALA A 55 16.36 -23.46 3.64
N ASN A 56 16.55 -22.81 2.48
CA ASN A 56 17.66 -23.09 1.58
C ASN A 56 18.75 -22.03 1.74
N PRO A 57 19.96 -22.38 2.21
CA PRO A 57 21.06 -21.42 2.38
C PRO A 57 21.46 -20.68 1.09
N ALA A 58 21.21 -21.26 -0.09
CA ALA A 58 21.51 -20.60 -1.36
C ALA A 58 20.62 -19.36 -1.61
N LEU A 59 19.51 -19.22 -0.89
CA LEU A 59 18.65 -18.02 -0.94
C LEU A 59 19.33 -16.78 -0.36
N ASP A 60 20.37 -16.95 0.47
CA ASP A 60 21.13 -15.82 1.04
C ASP A 60 21.85 -15.02 -0.05
N THR A 61 22.21 -15.68 -1.16
CA THR A 61 22.90 -15.08 -2.32
C THR A 61 22.01 -14.97 -3.56
N ALA A 62 20.72 -15.29 -3.42
CA ALA A 62 19.78 -15.21 -4.53
C ALA A 62 19.60 -13.77 -5.01
N PRO A 63 19.45 -13.55 -6.33
CA PRO A 63 19.29 -12.20 -6.87
C PRO A 63 18.00 -11.56 -6.34
N VAL A 64 18.13 -10.30 -5.98
CA VAL A 64 17.02 -9.41 -5.62
C VAL A 64 16.92 -8.32 -6.69
N GLU A 65 15.72 -8.12 -7.21
CA GLU A 65 15.41 -7.05 -8.16
C GLU A 65 14.56 -5.99 -7.49
N ASP A 66 14.96 -4.73 -7.63
CA ASP A 66 14.17 -3.58 -7.24
C ASP A 66 13.17 -3.24 -8.37
N ILE A 67 11.89 -3.21 -8.03
CA ILE A 67 10.80 -2.93 -8.96
C ILE A 67 10.30 -1.52 -8.68
N PHE A 68 10.61 -0.57 -9.58
CA PHE A 68 10.32 0.86 -9.39
C PHE A 68 9.02 1.32 -10.06
N TRP A 69 8.34 2.28 -9.44
CA TRP A 69 7.24 3.06 -10.03
C TRP A 69 7.22 4.49 -9.49
N ASP A 70 6.38 5.35 -10.07
CA ASP A 70 6.23 6.75 -9.69
C ASP A 70 5.30 6.93 -8.47
N GLY A 71 5.65 7.86 -7.58
CA GLY A 71 4.90 8.10 -6.35
C GLY A 71 3.58 8.86 -6.51
N PHE A 72 3.37 9.56 -7.62
CA PHE A 72 2.13 10.30 -7.86
C PHE A 72 1.05 9.43 -8.53
N PRO A 73 -0.23 9.50 -8.10
CA PRO A 73 -1.33 8.73 -8.66
C PRO A 73 -1.48 8.84 -10.18
N ARG A 74 -1.14 7.76 -10.89
CA ARG A 74 -1.37 7.69 -12.34
C ARG A 74 -2.87 7.81 -12.67
N SER A 75 -3.73 7.29 -11.80
CA SER A 75 -5.18 7.34 -11.95
C SER A 75 -5.72 8.78 -12.01
N LEU A 76 -5.05 9.74 -11.37
CA LEU A 76 -5.41 11.16 -11.43
C LEU A 76 -4.93 11.84 -12.71
N HIS A 77 -3.71 11.53 -13.18
CA HIS A 77 -3.24 12.01 -14.48
C HIS A 77 -4.08 11.51 -15.65
N LEU A 78 -4.66 10.32 -15.55
CA LEU A 78 -5.59 9.80 -16.56
C LEU A 78 -6.95 10.52 -16.53
N ARG A 79 -7.33 11.14 -15.39
CA ARG A 79 -8.64 11.78 -15.19
C ARG A 79 -8.63 13.26 -15.46
N PHE A 80 -7.51 13.92 -15.17
CA PHE A 80 -7.44 15.36 -15.02
C PHE A 80 -6.18 15.90 -15.67
N ASP A 81 -6.22 17.18 -16.06
CA ASP A 81 -4.99 17.92 -16.33
C ASP A 81 -4.11 17.99 -15.08
N GLU A 82 -2.84 18.38 -15.25
CA GLU A 82 -1.84 18.40 -14.19
C GLU A 82 -2.27 19.23 -12.97
N GLN A 83 -2.78 20.44 -13.19
CA GLN A 83 -3.18 21.32 -12.08
C GLN A 83 -4.35 20.73 -11.30
N ARG A 84 -5.36 20.19 -11.99
CA ARG A 84 -6.50 19.57 -11.34
C ARG A 84 -6.11 18.25 -10.66
N ALA A 85 -5.23 17.46 -11.25
CA ALA A 85 -4.71 16.24 -10.63
C ALA A 85 -4.00 16.54 -9.29
N LEU A 86 -3.14 17.56 -9.26
CA LEU A 86 -2.47 18.02 -8.03
C LEU A 86 -3.47 18.47 -6.95
N GLN A 87 -4.51 19.20 -7.35
CA GLN A 87 -5.58 19.61 -6.42
C GLN A 87 -6.33 18.41 -5.85
N GLU A 88 -6.76 17.48 -6.71
CA GLU A 88 -7.52 16.29 -6.32
C GLU A 88 -6.72 15.34 -5.43
N ALA A 89 -5.41 15.23 -5.66
CA ALA A 89 -4.52 14.40 -4.85
C ALA A 89 -4.39 14.93 -3.39
N ASP A 90 -4.50 16.23 -3.19
CA ASP A 90 -4.47 16.86 -1.86
C ASP A 90 -5.85 16.86 -1.16
N GLN A 91 -6.95 16.50 -1.86
CA GLN A 91 -8.29 16.46 -1.27
C GLN A 91 -8.61 15.10 -0.62
N PRO A 92 -9.06 15.08 0.65
CA PRO A 92 -9.56 13.86 1.26
C PRO A 92 -10.87 13.41 0.60
N GLN A 93 -11.06 12.10 0.49
CA GLN A 93 -12.23 11.46 -0.11
C GLN A 93 -13.04 10.73 0.95
N SER A 94 -14.36 10.61 0.74
CA SER A 94 -15.24 9.88 1.65
C SER A 94 -15.00 8.38 1.57
N LEU A 95 -14.65 7.77 2.71
CA LEU A 95 -14.47 6.32 2.81
C LEU A 95 -15.78 5.56 2.59
N ALA A 96 -16.91 6.11 3.05
CA ALA A 96 -18.22 5.52 2.80
C ALA A 96 -18.55 5.51 1.30
N ALA A 97 -18.24 6.59 0.56
CA ALA A 97 -18.43 6.64 -0.88
C ALA A 97 -17.55 5.61 -1.62
N TYR A 98 -16.28 5.48 -1.23
CA TYR A 98 -15.37 4.47 -1.80
C TYR A 98 -15.95 3.04 -1.72
N TYR A 99 -16.53 2.69 -0.57
CA TYR A 99 -17.17 1.39 -0.40
C TYR A 99 -18.52 1.28 -1.12
N ALA A 100 -19.32 2.35 -1.15
CA ALA A 100 -20.60 2.37 -1.84
C ALA A 100 -20.47 2.09 -3.34
N GLU A 101 -19.42 2.61 -4.01
CA GLU A 101 -19.11 2.31 -5.42
C GLU A 101 -18.82 0.83 -5.70
N ARG A 102 -18.61 0.04 -4.66
CA ARG A 102 -18.31 -1.40 -4.73
C ARG A 102 -19.43 -2.24 -4.12
N ASP A 103 -20.64 -1.68 -4.07
CA ASP A 103 -21.83 -2.26 -3.43
C ASP A 103 -21.60 -2.67 -1.98
N ARG A 104 -20.78 -1.91 -1.25
CA ARG A 104 -20.51 -2.14 0.17
C ARG A 104 -21.05 -1.00 1.02
N LEU A 105 -21.34 -1.31 2.28
CA LEU A 105 -21.94 -0.37 3.22
C LEU A 105 -21.13 -0.31 4.50
N LEU A 106 -20.67 0.88 4.87
CA LEU A 106 -19.87 1.12 6.07
C LEU A 106 -20.70 1.86 7.12
N ILE A 107 -21.01 1.18 8.23
CA ILE A 107 -21.96 1.64 9.24
C ILE A 107 -21.32 1.64 10.63
N GLU A 108 -21.55 2.72 11.38
CA GLU A 108 -21.28 2.80 12.81
C GLU A 108 -22.56 2.49 13.61
N TYR A 109 -22.41 1.82 14.77
CA TYR A 109 -23.52 1.43 15.66
C TYR A 109 -23.42 2.12 17.03
N PRO A 110 -23.89 3.37 17.17
CA PRO A 110 -23.84 4.08 18.45
C PRO A 110 -24.74 3.46 19.52
N THR A 111 -24.28 3.43 20.76
CA THR A 111 -25.08 2.95 21.90
C THR A 111 -26.30 3.86 22.11
N GLY A 112 -27.51 3.28 22.05
CA GLY A 112 -28.75 4.00 22.31
C GLY A 112 -29.24 4.90 21.16
N ALA A 113 -28.69 4.76 19.95
CA ALA A 113 -29.14 5.47 18.76
C ALA A 113 -29.23 4.55 17.53
N SER A 114 -29.84 5.05 16.45
CA SER A 114 -29.91 4.32 15.18
C SER A 114 -28.51 4.19 14.53
N PRO A 115 -28.25 3.09 13.79
CA PRO A 115 -27.04 2.96 12.99
C PRO A 115 -26.94 4.08 11.96
N ARG A 116 -25.72 4.51 11.65
CA ARG A 116 -25.48 5.63 10.73
C ARG A 116 -24.28 5.38 9.83
N LEU A 117 -24.30 6.00 8.65
CA LEU A 117 -23.14 6.05 7.77
C LEU A 117 -21.98 6.77 8.45
N ILE A 118 -20.77 6.27 8.21
CA ILE A 118 -19.57 6.85 8.76
C ILE A 118 -19.10 8.04 7.93
N ASP A 119 -18.61 9.09 8.58
CA ASP A 119 -18.02 10.26 7.95
C ASP A 119 -16.48 10.23 8.05
N PHE A 120 -15.92 9.11 7.60
CA PHE A 120 -14.47 8.92 7.57
C PHE A 120 -13.91 9.26 6.21
N HIS A 121 -12.65 9.66 6.22
CA HIS A 121 -11.93 10.11 5.05
C HIS A 121 -10.65 9.32 4.82
N TYR A 122 -10.21 9.26 3.57
CA TYR A 122 -8.91 8.73 3.18
C TYR A 122 -8.28 9.66 2.13
N ARG A 123 -6.97 9.51 1.87
CA ARG A 123 -6.28 10.29 0.83
C ARG A 123 -6.39 9.61 -0.53
N ASN A 124 -6.68 10.39 -1.57
CA ASN A 124 -6.76 9.91 -2.95
C ASN A 124 -5.38 9.72 -3.60
N GLN A 125 -4.54 8.94 -2.93
CA GLN A 125 -3.10 8.83 -3.19
C GLN A 125 -2.75 7.35 -3.26
N ASP A 126 -3.04 6.73 -4.40
CA ASP A 126 -3.17 5.27 -4.55
C ASP A 126 -1.88 4.56 -5.02
N GLU A 127 -0.69 5.16 -4.94
CA GLU A 127 0.57 4.55 -5.41
C GLU A 127 1.50 4.08 -4.27
N TYR A 128 0.90 3.68 -3.14
CA TYR A 128 1.62 3.31 -1.90
C TYR A 128 2.50 4.41 -1.32
N LEU A 129 2.32 5.65 -1.78
CA LEU A 129 2.92 6.86 -1.25
C LEU A 129 1.78 7.82 -0.90
N GLU A 130 1.67 8.15 0.38
CA GLU A 130 0.76 9.19 0.83
C GLU A 130 1.52 10.35 1.44
N TRP A 131 0.97 11.55 1.33
CA TRP A 131 1.54 12.77 1.88
C TRP A 131 0.52 13.66 2.54
N PHE A 132 1.02 14.56 3.38
CA PHE A 132 0.24 15.60 4.05
C PHE A 132 1.05 16.89 4.09
N VAL A 133 0.39 17.98 3.70
CA VAL A 133 0.98 19.32 3.75
C VAL A 133 0.60 19.97 5.08
N THR A 134 1.56 20.08 5.99
CA THR A 134 1.38 20.83 7.23
C THR A 134 1.43 22.31 6.91
N ARG A 135 0.38 23.03 7.32
CA ARG A 135 0.26 24.47 7.11
C ARG A 135 0.16 25.22 8.43
N HIS A 136 0.82 26.36 8.50
CA HIS A 136 0.75 27.27 9.63
C HIS A 136 -0.70 27.74 9.82
N PRO A 137 -1.30 27.57 11.02
CA PRO A 137 -2.74 27.70 11.20
C PRO A 137 -3.29 29.11 10.97
N GLN A 138 -2.49 30.17 11.18
CA GLN A 138 -2.94 31.55 11.00
C GLN A 138 -2.70 32.10 9.59
N THR A 139 -1.68 31.61 8.88
CA THR A 139 -1.24 32.20 7.61
C THR A 139 -1.52 31.31 6.41
N GLY A 140 -1.81 30.02 6.63
CA GLY A 140 -1.94 29.02 5.56
C GLY A 140 -0.62 28.63 4.90
N ALA A 141 0.50 29.16 5.42
CA ALA A 141 1.85 28.91 4.92
C ALA A 141 2.21 27.43 4.97
N MET A 142 2.83 26.87 3.93
CA MET A 142 3.41 25.53 3.99
C MET A 142 4.61 25.51 4.92
N GLU A 143 4.58 24.63 5.92
CA GLU A 143 5.69 24.44 6.88
C GLU A 143 6.49 23.18 6.57
N ALA A 144 5.80 22.11 6.16
CA ALA A 144 6.39 20.84 5.81
C ALA A 144 5.47 20.04 4.89
N ILE A 145 6.05 19.16 4.06
CA ILE A 145 5.34 18.09 3.37
C ILE A 145 5.89 16.76 3.87
N THR A 146 5.08 16.01 4.60
CA THR A 146 5.48 14.68 5.08
C THR A 146 4.97 13.62 4.12
N PHE A 147 5.80 12.63 3.80
CA PHE A 147 5.50 11.48 2.96
C PHE A 147 5.62 10.20 3.78
N THR A 148 4.75 9.23 3.54
CA THR A 148 4.82 7.90 4.16
C THR A 148 4.41 6.81 3.17
N CYS A 149 5.04 5.64 3.32
CA CYS A 149 4.60 4.37 2.75
C CYS A 149 4.41 3.30 3.83
N GLU A 150 4.28 3.71 5.11
CA GLU A 150 3.98 2.80 6.21
C GLU A 150 2.58 2.20 6.03
N ALA A 151 2.52 0.88 5.83
CA ALA A 151 1.27 0.16 5.58
C ALA A 151 0.35 0.13 6.82
N PRO A 152 -0.98 0.18 6.65
CA PRO A 152 -1.93 0.19 7.76
C PRO A 152 -1.83 -1.06 8.63
N GLU A 153 -1.41 -2.21 8.09
CA GLU A 153 -1.25 -3.45 8.86
C GLU A 153 -0.20 -3.36 9.96
N TYR A 154 0.89 -2.61 9.75
CA TYR A 154 1.90 -2.39 10.78
C TYR A 154 1.29 -1.68 12.01
N TRP A 155 0.48 -0.65 11.75
CA TRP A 155 -0.16 0.16 12.77
C TRP A 155 -1.35 -0.56 13.42
N ARG A 156 -2.14 -1.31 12.65
CA ARG A 156 -3.16 -2.22 13.17
C ARG A 156 -2.57 -3.29 14.07
N PHE A 157 -1.41 -3.83 13.72
CA PHE A 157 -0.73 -4.82 14.57
C PHE A 157 -0.31 -4.25 15.92
N ILE A 158 0.22 -3.02 15.97
CA ILE A 158 0.50 -2.34 17.24
C ILE A 158 -0.82 -2.05 17.98
N GLY A 159 -1.82 -1.49 17.30
CA GLY A 159 -3.05 -1.00 17.92
C GLY A 159 -4.05 -2.07 18.36
N ASN A 160 -4.10 -3.22 17.68
CA ASN A 160 -5.07 -4.29 17.90
C ASN A 160 -4.42 -5.64 18.28
N GLY A 161 -3.09 -5.77 18.11
CA GLY A 161 -2.37 -7.02 18.32
C GLY A 161 -2.48 -7.99 17.12
N SER A 162 -1.96 -9.21 17.31
CA SER A 162 -1.90 -10.21 16.23
C SER A 162 -3.25 -10.84 15.88
N GLY A 163 -4.23 -10.77 16.80
CA GLY A 163 -5.55 -11.36 16.59
C GLY A 163 -6.35 -10.76 15.43
N ASP A 164 -6.01 -9.53 15.02
CA ASP A 164 -6.68 -8.79 13.94
C ASP A 164 -6.41 -9.39 12.54
N PHE A 165 -5.46 -10.32 12.41
CA PHE A 165 -4.98 -10.85 11.12
C PHE A 165 -5.34 -12.31 10.85
N PHE A 166 -5.96 -12.99 11.80
CA PHE A 166 -6.32 -14.41 11.69
C PHE A 166 -7.83 -14.58 11.80
N SER A 167 -8.39 -15.49 10.99
CA SER A 167 -9.79 -15.88 11.16
C SER A 167 -9.96 -16.62 12.49
N ARG A 168 -11.17 -16.61 13.06
CA ARG A 168 -11.50 -17.36 14.29
C ARG A 168 -11.17 -18.86 14.20
N GLU A 169 -11.07 -19.40 13.00
CA GLU A 169 -10.80 -20.83 12.76
C GLU A 169 -9.30 -21.12 12.62
N THR A 170 -8.48 -20.11 12.31
CA THR A 170 -7.03 -20.25 12.06
C THR A 170 -6.17 -19.59 13.14
N LEU A 171 -6.76 -19.35 14.31
CA LEU A 171 -6.16 -18.59 15.40
C LEU A 171 -4.88 -19.28 15.95
N PRO A 172 -3.71 -18.64 15.89
CA PRO A 172 -2.52 -19.13 16.56
C PRO A 172 -2.71 -19.12 18.09
N THR A 173 -2.05 -20.05 18.77
CA THR A 173 -2.05 -20.15 20.25
C THR A 173 -1.28 -19.01 20.90
N ASP A 174 -0.20 -18.54 20.26
CA ASP A 174 0.72 -17.55 20.82
C ASP A 174 0.42 -16.15 20.26
N ARG A 175 -0.68 -15.56 20.73
CA ARG A 175 -1.03 -14.19 20.33
C ARG A 175 -0.31 -13.15 21.15
N VAL A 176 -0.12 -12.00 20.51
CA VAL A 176 0.30 -10.78 21.19
C VAL A 176 -0.86 -9.81 21.16
N GLY A 177 -1.19 -9.24 22.33
CA GLY A 177 -2.22 -8.23 22.47
C GLY A 177 -1.81 -6.87 21.89
N PRO A 178 -2.73 -5.89 21.91
CA PRO A 178 -2.44 -4.52 21.50
C PRO A 178 -1.40 -3.85 22.43
N ASP A 179 -0.65 -2.91 21.88
CA ASP A 179 0.29 -2.04 22.59
C ASP A 179 -0.13 -0.57 22.44
N PRO A 180 -1.16 -0.13 23.19
CA PRO A 180 -1.68 1.23 23.10
C PRO A 180 -0.67 2.29 23.54
N THR A 181 0.31 1.92 24.39
CA THR A 181 1.38 2.82 24.82
C THR A 181 2.34 3.12 23.67
N LYS A 182 2.80 2.09 22.94
CA LYS A 182 3.62 2.28 21.75
C LYS A 182 2.86 3.02 20.65
N LEU A 183 1.59 2.68 20.42
CA LEU A 183 0.74 3.36 19.45
C LEU A 183 0.66 4.87 19.75
N LEU A 184 0.32 5.24 20.98
CA LEU A 184 0.22 6.63 21.38
C LEU A 184 1.57 7.35 21.24
N GLN A 185 2.67 6.70 21.68
CA GLN A 185 4.02 7.26 21.56
C GLN A 185 4.38 7.57 20.09
N LEU A 186 4.10 6.65 19.17
CA LEU A 186 4.38 6.84 17.75
C LEU A 186 3.57 8.00 17.17
N TYR A 187 2.27 8.08 17.46
CA TYR A 187 1.45 9.21 17.03
C TYR A 187 1.93 10.55 17.60
N GLN A 188 2.31 10.58 18.88
CA GLN A 188 2.81 11.80 19.51
C GLN A 188 4.14 12.27 18.93
N THR A 189 4.99 11.32 18.54
CA THR A 189 6.30 11.59 17.96
C THR A 189 6.19 12.00 16.49
N LEU A 190 5.34 11.33 15.73
CA LEU A 190 5.32 11.41 14.26
C LEU A 190 4.22 12.31 13.70
N VAL A 191 3.22 12.66 14.51
CA VAL A 191 2.08 13.46 14.08
C VAL A 191 1.95 14.72 14.92
N SER A 192 1.69 14.57 16.22
CA SER A 192 1.52 15.71 17.12
C SER A 192 1.56 15.31 18.58
N PRO A 193 2.29 16.04 19.45
CA PRO A 193 2.31 15.78 20.89
C PRO A 193 0.94 15.97 21.56
N GLN A 194 -0.05 16.55 20.86
CA GLN A 194 -1.41 16.76 21.37
C GLN A 194 -2.31 15.52 21.23
N VAL A 195 -1.85 14.48 20.52
CA VAL A 195 -2.62 13.25 20.34
C VAL A 195 -2.91 12.61 21.69
N ARG A 196 -4.15 12.16 21.88
CA ARG A 196 -4.58 11.35 23.02
C ARG A 196 -5.04 9.98 22.55
N LEU A 197 -4.90 8.95 23.41
CA LEU A 197 -5.21 7.58 23.02
C LEU A 197 -6.67 7.43 22.58
N GLU A 198 -7.61 8.09 23.26
CA GLU A 198 -9.03 8.05 22.92
C GLU A 198 -9.35 8.61 21.53
N ASP A 199 -8.51 9.50 20.98
CA ASP A 199 -8.67 9.99 19.62
C ASP A 199 -8.35 8.92 18.57
N LEU A 200 -7.57 7.91 18.94
CA LEU A 200 -7.06 6.87 18.03
C LEU A 200 -8.00 5.65 17.95
N LEU A 201 -9.06 5.61 18.74
CA LEU A 201 -9.91 4.43 18.86
C LEU A 201 -11.30 4.66 18.25
N PHE A 202 -11.91 3.58 17.76
CA PHE A 202 -13.31 3.58 17.42
C PHE A 202 -14.15 3.81 18.67
N ARG A 203 -14.97 4.85 18.69
CA ARG A 203 -15.88 5.11 19.82
C ARG A 203 -17.00 4.09 19.89
N TYR A 204 -17.48 3.64 18.74
CA TYR A 204 -18.57 2.68 18.59
C TYR A 204 -18.17 1.58 17.61
N PRO A 205 -18.83 0.41 17.64
CA PRO A 205 -18.56 -0.64 16.66
C PRO A 205 -18.84 -0.15 15.23
N VAL A 206 -17.98 -0.53 14.30
CA VAL A 206 -18.10 -0.23 12.88
C VAL A 206 -18.09 -1.53 12.09
N ILE A 207 -18.97 -1.65 11.10
CA ILE A 207 -19.13 -2.84 10.29
C ILE A 207 -19.11 -2.47 8.81
N LEU A 208 -18.33 -3.21 8.02
CA LEU A 208 -18.36 -3.16 6.57
C LEU A 208 -19.14 -4.36 6.04
N PHE A 209 -20.22 -4.10 5.30
CA PHE A 209 -21.06 -5.13 4.68
C PHE A 209 -20.87 -5.19 3.17
N ASP A 210 -20.94 -6.39 2.61
CA ASP A 210 -21.18 -6.65 1.19
C ASP A 210 -22.69 -6.70 0.93
N ARG A 211 -23.24 -5.75 0.17
CA ARG A 211 -24.68 -5.72 -0.14
C ARG A 211 -25.07 -6.73 -1.20
N THR A 212 -24.09 -7.34 -1.86
CA THR A 212 -24.29 -8.33 -2.93
C THR A 212 -24.09 -9.76 -2.44
N ALA A 213 -23.72 -9.95 -1.17
CA ALA A 213 -23.52 -11.27 -0.60
C ALA A 213 -24.78 -12.15 -0.78
N PRO A 214 -24.63 -13.36 -1.34
CA PRO A 214 -25.71 -14.35 -1.40
C PRO A 214 -26.26 -14.66 0.00
N GLN A 215 -27.52 -15.10 0.08
CA GLN A 215 -28.21 -15.34 1.36
C GLN A 215 -27.54 -16.39 2.26
N ASP A 216 -26.77 -17.31 1.67
CA ASP A 216 -26.04 -18.37 2.38
C ASP A 216 -24.64 -17.94 2.83
N ARG A 217 -24.23 -16.69 2.56
CA ARG A 217 -22.93 -16.14 2.93
C ARG A 217 -23.10 -15.01 3.95
N ASP A 218 -22.24 -14.99 4.97
CA ASP A 218 -22.16 -13.85 5.90
C ASP A 218 -21.81 -12.57 5.11
N PRO A 219 -22.66 -11.53 5.12
CA PRO A 219 -22.39 -10.29 4.42
C PRO A 219 -21.33 -9.43 5.12
N VAL A 220 -20.94 -9.74 6.36
CA VAL A 220 -19.92 -8.98 7.10
C VAL A 220 -18.55 -9.25 6.49
N ILE A 221 -17.93 -8.19 5.96
CA ILE A 221 -16.56 -8.22 5.45
C ILE A 221 -15.57 -7.94 6.59
N GLU A 222 -15.83 -6.88 7.36
CA GLU A 222 -14.98 -6.43 8.45
C GLU A 222 -15.84 -5.97 9.63
N PHE A 223 -15.34 -6.22 10.84
CA PHE A 223 -15.95 -5.79 12.09
C PHE A 223 -14.89 -5.17 13.00
N TRP A 224 -15.03 -3.88 13.29
CA TRP A 224 -14.18 -3.16 14.22
C TRP A 224 -14.94 -2.89 15.51
N PRO A 225 -14.57 -3.52 16.64
CA PRO A 225 -15.24 -3.29 17.92
C PRO A 225 -14.92 -1.89 18.45
N ALA A 226 -15.84 -1.34 19.26
CA ALA A 226 -15.54 -0.15 20.04
C ALA A 226 -14.26 -0.35 20.89
N GLY A 227 -13.40 0.65 20.94
CA GLY A 227 -12.11 0.62 21.62
C GLY A 227 -10.97 0.00 20.82
N SER A 228 -11.22 -0.57 19.62
CA SER A 228 -10.14 -0.95 18.70
C SER A 228 -9.55 0.26 17.99
N TYR A 229 -8.33 0.12 17.50
CA TYR A 229 -7.64 1.17 16.76
C TYR A 229 -8.40 1.56 15.49
N ASN A 230 -8.61 2.86 15.31
CA ASN A 230 -9.21 3.47 14.14
C ASN A 230 -8.12 4.03 13.21
N PRO A 231 -7.79 3.36 12.09
CA PRO A 231 -6.78 3.85 11.15
C PRO A 231 -7.20 5.14 10.41
N TYR A 232 -8.48 5.50 10.45
CA TYR A 232 -9.05 6.69 9.81
C TYR A 232 -9.35 7.82 10.81
N ASN A 233 -8.68 7.80 11.98
CA ASN A 233 -8.82 8.87 12.95
C ASN A 233 -8.34 10.23 12.40
N LYS A 234 -8.77 11.33 13.04
CA LYS A 234 -8.43 12.71 12.60
C LYS A 234 -6.93 12.95 12.49
N TRP A 235 -6.11 12.32 13.34
CA TRP A 235 -4.65 12.49 13.36
C TRP A 235 -3.96 11.77 12.21
N ASN A 236 -4.59 10.78 11.57
CA ASN A 236 -4.08 10.14 10.36
C ASN A 236 -4.69 10.68 9.06
N THR A 237 -5.64 11.62 9.14
CA THR A 237 -6.42 12.07 7.98
C THR A 237 -6.34 13.58 7.82
N SER A 238 -7.06 14.32 8.67
CA SER A 238 -7.23 15.78 8.54
C SER A 238 -6.23 16.62 9.32
N HIS A 239 -5.59 16.06 10.34
CA HIS A 239 -4.67 16.78 11.24
C HIS A 239 -3.21 16.35 11.10
N GLY A 240 -2.93 15.41 10.19
CA GLY A 240 -1.59 14.92 9.96
C GLY A 240 -1.58 13.57 9.25
N LEU A 241 -0.41 12.95 9.22
CA LEU A 241 -0.13 11.71 8.52
C LEU A 241 0.58 10.77 9.48
N ALA A 242 -0.02 9.63 9.80
CA ALA A 242 0.61 8.54 10.53
C ALA A 242 1.09 7.44 9.56
N HIS A 243 0.17 6.94 8.73
CA HIS A 243 0.37 5.82 7.82
C HIS A 243 -0.62 5.87 6.65
N LEU A 244 -0.48 4.96 5.68
CA LEU A 244 -1.36 4.89 4.50
C LEU A 244 -2.83 4.71 4.88
N THR A 245 -3.72 5.50 4.28
CA THR A 245 -5.18 5.50 4.48
C THR A 245 -5.95 5.00 3.27
N HIS A 246 -5.37 5.05 2.06
CA HIS A 246 -6.07 4.61 0.86
C HIS A 246 -6.39 3.11 0.96
N PRO A 247 -7.67 2.67 0.80
CA PRO A 247 -8.03 1.27 1.05
C PRO A 247 -7.36 0.24 0.13
N ALA A 248 -6.80 0.67 -1.01
CA ALA A 248 -6.00 -0.19 -1.89
C ALA A 248 -4.51 -0.31 -1.48
N ASN A 249 -4.01 0.62 -0.65
CA ASN A 249 -2.61 0.69 -0.24
C ASN A 249 -2.33 -0.21 0.99
N THR A 250 -2.47 -1.52 0.81
CA THR A 250 -2.26 -2.50 1.89
C THR A 250 -1.08 -3.42 1.59
N LEU A 251 -0.33 -3.80 2.63
CA LEU A 251 0.82 -4.70 2.48
C LEU A 251 0.38 -6.11 2.07
N LYS A 252 -0.75 -6.58 2.61
CA LYS A 252 -1.31 -7.89 2.24
C LYS A 252 -1.69 -7.94 0.76
N ALA A 253 -2.30 -6.87 0.21
CA ALA A 253 -2.63 -6.83 -1.21
C ALA A 253 -1.38 -6.90 -2.10
N GLN A 254 -0.27 -6.26 -1.70
CA GLN A 254 1.00 -6.36 -2.42
C GLN A 254 1.51 -7.81 -2.47
N VAL A 255 1.47 -8.54 -1.35
CA VAL A 255 1.95 -9.93 -1.30
C VAL A 255 1.11 -10.81 -2.23
N GLN A 256 -0.21 -10.60 -2.21
CA GLN A 256 -1.14 -11.32 -3.08
C GLN A 256 -0.96 -10.95 -4.56
N LEU A 257 -0.72 -9.68 -4.87
CA LEU A 257 -0.43 -9.20 -6.22
C LEU A 257 0.82 -9.88 -6.76
N ALA A 258 1.89 -9.90 -5.97
CA ALA A 258 3.16 -10.56 -6.32
C ALA A 258 2.99 -12.05 -6.56
N ALA A 259 2.28 -12.75 -5.65
CA ALA A 259 1.99 -14.17 -5.81
C ALA A 259 1.20 -14.46 -7.10
N LYS A 260 0.11 -13.73 -7.35
CA LYS A 260 -0.74 -13.92 -8.53
C LYS A 260 -0.06 -13.51 -9.84
N ALA A 261 0.93 -12.61 -9.80
CA ALA A 261 1.74 -12.23 -10.94
C ALA A 261 2.62 -13.37 -11.48
N THR A 262 2.84 -14.43 -10.69
CA THR A 262 3.58 -15.63 -11.11
C THR A 262 2.80 -16.49 -12.14
N ILE A 263 1.50 -16.23 -12.33
CA ILE A 263 0.70 -16.95 -13.32
C ILE A 263 0.94 -16.38 -14.72
N LEU A 264 1.55 -17.16 -15.60
CA LEU A 264 1.71 -16.79 -17.00
C LEU A 264 0.35 -16.76 -17.71
N ARG A 265 0.17 -15.75 -18.55
CA ARG A 265 -1.08 -15.54 -19.30
C ARG A 265 -0.88 -15.63 -20.80
N GLN A 266 -1.88 -16.15 -21.48
CA GLN A 266 -1.95 -16.20 -22.94
C GLN A 266 -3.29 -15.68 -23.45
N ASP A 267 -3.24 -15.11 -24.65
CA ASP A 267 -4.42 -14.66 -25.39
C ASP A 267 -5.20 -15.87 -25.97
N LEU A 268 -6.36 -15.61 -26.56
CA LEU A 268 -7.23 -16.64 -27.16
C LEU A 268 -6.55 -17.41 -28.31
N ASP A 269 -5.60 -16.78 -29.00
CA ASP A 269 -4.81 -17.42 -30.05
C ASP A 269 -3.64 -18.28 -29.52
N GLY A 270 -3.49 -18.36 -28.19
CA GLY A 270 -2.42 -19.10 -27.51
C GLY A 270 -1.10 -18.34 -27.41
N SER A 271 -1.04 -17.08 -27.88
CA SER A 271 0.16 -16.26 -27.73
C SER A 271 0.35 -15.81 -26.28
N LEU A 272 1.57 -15.95 -25.77
CA LEU A 272 1.91 -15.45 -24.43
C LEU A 272 1.79 -13.93 -24.38
N ILE A 273 1.15 -13.42 -23.33
CA ILE A 273 1.15 -11.99 -23.03
C ILE A 273 2.49 -11.62 -22.42
N LYS A 274 3.23 -10.77 -23.10
CA LYS A 274 4.56 -10.28 -22.74
C LYS A 274 4.74 -8.84 -23.18
N ASN A 275 5.57 -8.09 -22.44
CA ASN A 275 5.93 -6.70 -22.74
C ASN A 275 4.70 -5.77 -22.91
N ASP A 276 3.64 -6.05 -22.14
CA ASP A 276 2.42 -5.25 -22.07
C ASP A 276 1.82 -5.45 -20.67
N ALA A 277 2.36 -4.69 -19.73
CA ALA A 277 1.97 -4.70 -18.32
C ALA A 277 0.45 -4.50 -18.15
N ILE A 278 -0.15 -3.58 -18.91
CA ILE A 278 -1.58 -3.28 -18.80
C ILE A 278 -2.41 -4.46 -19.31
N LYS A 279 -2.09 -5.02 -20.48
CA LYS A 279 -2.78 -6.20 -21.01
C LYS A 279 -2.65 -7.39 -20.07
N LEU A 280 -1.50 -7.57 -19.41
CA LEU A 280 -1.32 -8.62 -18.41
C LEU A 280 -2.31 -8.46 -17.25
N ILE A 281 -2.40 -7.27 -16.64
CA ILE A 281 -3.36 -6.98 -15.55
C ILE A 281 -4.81 -7.20 -16.02
N CYS A 282 -5.14 -6.69 -17.20
CA CYS A 282 -6.46 -6.84 -17.80
C CYS A 282 -6.83 -8.31 -18.02
N CYS A 283 -5.89 -9.12 -18.50
CA CYS A 283 -6.08 -10.53 -18.79
C CYS A 283 -6.24 -11.38 -17.51
N SER A 284 -5.45 -11.06 -16.48
CA SER A 284 -5.42 -11.83 -15.24
C SER A 284 -6.49 -11.42 -14.23
N GLY A 285 -6.97 -10.17 -14.30
CA GLY A 285 -7.77 -9.55 -13.26
C GLY A 285 -7.01 -9.37 -11.94
N ASN A 286 -5.71 -9.12 -12.02
CA ASN A 286 -4.81 -9.04 -10.86
C ASN A 286 -4.25 -7.62 -10.71
N GLY A 287 -4.80 -6.80 -9.82
CA GLY A 287 -4.41 -5.39 -9.66
C GLY A 287 -5.28 -4.42 -10.48
N GLN A 288 -4.90 -3.14 -10.47
CA GLN A 288 -5.62 -2.06 -11.13
C GLN A 288 -4.83 -1.49 -12.32
N PRO A 289 -5.38 -1.52 -13.55
CA PRO A 289 -4.66 -1.09 -14.76
C PRO A 289 -4.41 0.42 -14.82
N ASN A 290 -5.12 1.22 -14.01
CA ASN A 290 -4.97 2.68 -14.00
C ASN A 290 -3.89 3.17 -13.03
N ARG A 291 -3.36 2.28 -12.17
CA ARG A 291 -2.21 2.55 -11.31
C ARG A 291 -0.90 2.39 -12.10
N ALA A 292 0.20 2.89 -11.56
CA ALA A 292 1.56 2.68 -12.03
C ALA A 292 2.19 1.46 -11.36
N SER A 293 1.97 1.29 -10.05
CA SER A 293 2.49 0.17 -9.26
C SER A 293 2.04 -1.20 -9.78
N ASP A 294 0.73 -1.46 -9.82
CA ASP A 294 0.21 -2.81 -10.08
C ASP A 294 0.66 -3.41 -11.43
N PRO A 295 0.56 -2.70 -12.58
CA PRO A 295 1.06 -3.21 -13.85
C PRO A 295 2.56 -3.49 -13.82
N THR A 296 3.34 -2.59 -13.20
CA THR A 296 4.79 -2.70 -13.15
C THR A 296 5.25 -3.92 -12.34
N ILE A 297 4.67 -4.10 -11.15
CA ILE A 297 4.92 -5.26 -10.29
C ILE A 297 4.51 -6.55 -11.00
N GLY A 298 3.32 -6.55 -11.60
CA GLY A 298 2.77 -7.68 -12.33
C GLY A 298 3.70 -8.14 -13.47
N GLU A 299 4.14 -7.21 -14.31
CA GLU A 299 5.01 -7.53 -15.44
C GLU A 299 6.40 -7.99 -15.01
N ARG A 300 7.03 -7.31 -14.05
CA ARG A 300 8.40 -7.64 -13.61
C ARG A 300 8.48 -9.04 -13.02
N ILE A 301 7.56 -9.39 -12.13
CA ILE A 301 7.50 -10.75 -11.56
C ILE A 301 7.19 -11.78 -12.66
N ASN A 302 6.27 -11.48 -13.58
CA ASN A 302 5.97 -12.40 -14.67
C ASN A 302 7.19 -12.65 -15.58
N ASN A 303 8.02 -11.62 -15.83
CA ASN A 303 9.24 -11.74 -16.62
C ASN A 303 10.28 -12.67 -15.96
N ILE A 304 10.38 -12.66 -14.63
CA ILE A 304 11.24 -13.59 -13.88
C ILE A 304 10.71 -15.02 -14.03
N VAL A 305 9.41 -15.21 -13.78
CA VAL A 305 8.79 -16.55 -13.77
C VAL A 305 8.78 -17.22 -15.14
N ARG A 306 8.72 -16.46 -16.24
CA ARG A 306 8.87 -17.00 -17.61
C ARG A 306 10.18 -17.75 -17.84
N GLN A 307 11.20 -17.51 -17.02
CA GLN A 307 12.49 -18.18 -17.10
C GLN A 307 12.54 -19.48 -16.29
N GLY A 308 11.43 -19.89 -15.66
CA GLY A 308 11.38 -21.05 -14.75
C GLY A 308 11.81 -20.72 -13.31
N ILE A 309 12.05 -19.44 -13.00
CA ILE A 309 12.51 -18.96 -11.71
C ILE A 309 11.31 -18.71 -10.78
N ALA A 310 11.31 -19.28 -9.58
CA ALA A 310 10.31 -18.96 -8.57
C ALA A 310 10.65 -17.64 -7.86
N VAL A 311 9.64 -16.91 -7.40
CA VAL A 311 9.78 -15.57 -6.81
C VAL A 311 9.20 -15.54 -5.40
N THR A 312 9.76 -14.68 -4.55
CA THR A 312 9.18 -14.28 -3.26
C THR A 312 9.34 -12.78 -3.04
N VAL A 313 8.69 -12.25 -2.01
CA VAL A 313 8.96 -10.89 -1.50
C VAL A 313 9.93 -11.05 -0.32
N PRO A 314 11.16 -10.52 -0.41
CA PRO A 314 12.20 -10.78 0.58
C PRO A 314 12.00 -10.02 1.89
N ASP A 315 12.75 -10.42 2.93
CA ASP A 315 12.84 -9.71 4.20
C ASP A 315 13.62 -8.38 4.09
N PRO A 316 13.12 -7.25 4.65
CA PRO A 316 11.78 -7.05 5.20
C PRO A 316 10.72 -6.80 4.13
N VAL A 317 9.57 -7.47 4.26
CA VAL A 317 8.42 -7.28 3.37
C VAL A 317 7.84 -5.88 3.57
N GLY A 318 7.87 -5.07 2.51
CA GLY A 318 7.41 -3.68 2.53
C GLY A 318 7.42 -3.04 1.15
N LEU A 319 6.90 -1.82 1.08
CA LEU A 319 7.07 -0.90 -0.04
C LEU A 319 7.80 0.32 0.51
N TYR A 320 8.73 0.87 -0.27
CA TYR A 320 9.68 1.85 0.22
C TYR A 320 9.77 3.04 -0.71
N ILE A 321 9.94 4.22 -0.12
CA ILE A 321 10.45 5.38 -0.84
C ILE A 321 11.90 5.04 -1.21
N TYR A 322 12.23 5.10 -2.49
CA TYR A 322 13.61 4.92 -2.95
C TYR A 322 14.39 6.21 -2.74
N HIS A 323 13.96 7.30 -3.39
CA HIS A 323 14.49 8.65 -3.18
C HIS A 323 13.51 9.70 -3.73
N LEU A 324 13.77 10.96 -3.39
CA LEU A 324 13.25 12.14 -4.07
C LEU A 324 14.26 12.58 -5.13
N ASP A 325 13.87 12.62 -6.40
CA ASP A 325 14.70 13.21 -7.46
C ASP A 325 14.69 14.74 -7.32
N THR A 326 15.82 15.32 -6.90
CA THR A 326 15.94 16.76 -6.67
C THR A 326 16.19 17.56 -7.95
N ASN A 327 16.29 16.91 -9.12
CA ASN A 327 16.41 17.62 -10.39
C ASN A 327 15.17 18.48 -10.69
N GLY A 328 15.40 19.77 -10.95
CA GLY A 328 14.34 20.75 -11.17
C GLY A 328 13.69 21.26 -9.89
N ILE A 329 14.21 20.89 -8.70
CA ILE A 329 13.77 21.43 -7.42
C ILE A 329 14.78 22.46 -6.95
N GLU A 330 14.41 23.73 -6.94
CA GLU A 330 15.34 24.84 -6.70
C GLU A 330 14.73 25.95 -5.85
N GLY A 331 15.59 26.63 -5.09
CA GLY A 331 15.25 27.87 -4.39
C GLY A 331 14.95 29.03 -5.33
N PRO A 332 14.48 30.18 -4.80
CA PRO A 332 14.07 31.34 -5.59
C PRO A 332 15.16 31.95 -6.47
N HIS A 333 16.44 31.65 -6.20
CA HIS A 333 17.60 32.09 -6.97
C HIS A 333 18.41 30.92 -7.57
N GLY A 334 17.81 29.74 -7.71
CA GLY A 334 18.46 28.55 -8.28
C GLY A 334 19.30 27.76 -7.28
N GLU A 335 19.12 27.99 -5.97
CA GLU A 335 19.81 27.24 -4.93
C GLU A 335 19.36 25.78 -4.90
N ARG A 336 20.28 24.87 -4.60
CA ARG A 336 19.93 23.48 -4.29
C ARG A 336 19.19 23.41 -2.97
N VAL A 337 18.23 22.48 -2.86
CA VAL A 337 17.39 22.28 -1.67
C VAL A 337 17.42 20.84 -1.17
N ASP A 338 18.49 20.09 -1.43
CA ASP A 338 18.63 18.72 -0.96
C ASP A 338 18.60 18.61 0.57
N ASP A 339 19.04 19.67 1.26
CA ASP A 339 19.01 19.79 2.71
C ASP A 339 17.60 19.93 3.30
N CYS A 340 16.59 20.13 2.46
CA CYS A 340 15.19 20.16 2.87
C CYS A 340 14.59 18.75 3.03
N TRP A 341 15.23 17.71 2.48
CA TRP A 341 14.74 16.33 2.54
C TRP A 341 15.32 15.59 3.75
N HIS A 342 14.43 15.10 4.62
CA HIS A 342 14.82 14.41 5.85
C HIS A 342 14.12 13.06 5.96
N ILE A 343 14.91 11.98 6.08
CA ILE A 343 14.38 10.65 6.42
C ILE A 343 14.01 10.65 7.90
N ILE A 344 12.74 10.33 8.20
CA ILE A 344 12.21 10.29 9.57
C ILE A 344 12.09 8.86 10.08
N ARG A 345 11.70 7.91 9.21
CA ARG A 345 11.61 6.48 9.55
C ARG A 345 12.11 5.61 8.40
N GLY A 346 12.71 4.48 8.78
CA GLY A 346 13.45 3.62 7.87
C GLY A 346 14.88 4.13 7.71
N GLN A 347 15.49 3.78 6.59
CA GLN A 347 16.88 4.11 6.26
C GLN A 347 17.03 4.19 4.75
N GLU A 348 18.16 4.71 4.25
CA GLU A 348 18.46 4.71 2.82
C GLU A 348 18.29 3.29 2.23
N GLY A 349 17.64 3.20 1.07
CA GLY A 349 17.25 1.93 0.47
C GLY A 349 16.09 1.20 1.14
N MET A 350 15.47 1.71 2.21
CA MET A 350 14.22 1.22 2.82
C MET A 350 13.49 2.36 3.55
N ILE A 351 13.33 3.51 2.90
CA ILE A 351 12.71 4.69 3.53
C ILE A 351 11.21 4.44 3.67
N LEU A 352 10.68 4.64 4.87
CA LEU A 352 9.26 4.48 5.16
C LEU A 352 8.54 5.81 5.33
N ARG A 353 9.27 6.81 5.83
CA ARG A 353 8.75 8.16 6.03
C ARG A 353 9.86 9.16 5.84
N ALA A 354 9.54 10.23 5.12
CA ALA A 354 10.41 11.38 4.97
C ALA A 354 9.61 12.68 5.06
N GLU A 355 10.29 13.77 5.35
CA GLU A 355 9.73 15.10 5.45
C GLU A 355 10.53 16.06 4.58
N PHE A 356 9.83 16.86 3.78
CA PHE A 356 10.40 17.97 3.03
C PHE A 356 10.04 19.28 3.72
N ARG A 357 11.03 19.97 4.30
CA ARG A 357 10.85 21.25 4.99
C ARG A 357 12.12 22.09 4.93
N THR A 358 12.00 23.42 5.00
CA THR A 358 13.19 24.25 5.10
C THR A 358 13.85 24.12 6.48
N PRO A 359 15.19 24.06 6.56
CA PRO A 359 15.90 24.12 7.83
C PRO A 359 15.59 25.41 8.61
N PRO A 360 15.68 25.40 9.96
CA PRO A 360 15.50 26.61 10.75
C PRO A 360 16.44 27.74 10.30
N GLY A 361 15.88 28.93 10.04
CA GLY A 361 16.65 30.10 9.63
C GLY A 361 16.93 30.20 8.11
N HIS A 362 16.37 29.31 7.29
CA HIS A 362 16.47 29.42 5.84
C HIS A 362 15.93 30.78 5.34
N PRO A 363 16.56 31.42 4.33
CA PRO A 363 16.16 32.75 3.84
C PRO A 363 14.81 32.80 3.11
N PHE A 364 14.22 31.65 2.81
CA PHE A 364 12.98 31.54 2.05
C PHE A 364 12.09 30.41 2.58
N ARG A 365 10.82 30.43 2.18
CA ARG A 365 9.79 29.47 2.58
C ARG A 365 9.62 28.39 1.53
N LEU A 366 8.90 27.32 1.87
CA LEU A 366 8.59 26.26 0.92
C LEU A 366 7.90 26.78 -0.35
N GLU A 367 7.04 27.80 -0.22
CA GLU A 367 6.33 28.35 -1.39
C GLU A 367 7.22 29.18 -2.33
N ASP A 368 8.45 29.49 -1.93
CA ASP A 368 9.44 30.16 -2.77
C ASP A 368 10.26 29.15 -3.60
N ILE A 369 10.21 27.86 -3.24
CA ILE A 369 10.82 26.77 -3.99
C ILE A 369 10.04 26.53 -5.28
N ARG A 370 10.75 26.25 -6.37
CA ARG A 370 10.19 25.82 -7.65
C ARG A 370 10.43 24.34 -7.86
N VAL A 371 9.44 23.66 -8.43
CA VAL A 371 9.52 22.28 -8.95
C VAL A 371 9.20 22.37 -10.43
N ASP A 372 10.19 22.06 -11.28
CA ASP A 372 10.10 22.18 -12.74
C ASP A 372 9.64 23.58 -13.18
N ALA A 373 10.30 24.61 -12.63
CA ALA A 373 10.01 26.04 -12.82
C ALA A 373 8.68 26.55 -12.23
N GLU A 374 7.78 25.67 -11.79
CA GLU A 374 6.52 26.05 -11.15
C GLU A 374 6.67 26.19 -9.63
N PRO A 375 6.10 27.22 -8.99
CA PRO A 375 6.15 27.36 -7.54
C PRO A 375 5.55 26.15 -6.82
N LEU A 376 6.15 25.74 -5.70
CA LEU A 376 5.65 24.65 -4.87
C LEU A 376 4.36 25.09 -4.14
N ARG A 377 3.25 24.43 -4.45
CA ARG A 377 1.91 24.70 -3.92
C ARG A 377 1.23 23.45 -3.37
N HIS A 378 1.56 22.30 -3.93
CA HIS A 378 0.96 20.99 -3.63
C HIS A 378 2.03 19.97 -3.26
N GLY A 379 1.69 19.05 -2.35
CA GLY A 379 2.59 17.94 -2.03
C GLY A 379 2.83 17.01 -3.23
N GLY A 380 1.83 16.91 -4.11
CA GLY A 380 1.88 16.12 -5.33
C GLY A 380 3.01 16.48 -6.29
N GLN A 381 3.46 17.75 -6.31
CA GLN A 381 4.58 18.18 -7.16
C GLN A 381 5.88 17.44 -6.77
N LEU A 382 6.13 17.28 -5.47
CA LEU A 382 7.26 16.50 -4.99
C LEU A 382 6.98 14.99 -5.10
N ALA A 383 5.74 14.55 -4.88
CA ALA A 383 5.38 13.13 -5.00
C ALA A 383 5.63 12.59 -6.42
N ALA A 384 5.43 13.42 -7.45
CA ALA A 384 5.73 13.09 -8.85
C ALA A 384 7.24 12.89 -9.11
N LYS A 385 8.09 13.44 -8.24
CA LYS A 385 9.55 13.28 -8.26
C LYS A 385 10.05 12.15 -7.35
N ILE A 386 9.15 11.49 -6.60
CA ILE A 386 9.51 10.37 -5.72
C ILE A 386 9.39 9.07 -6.50
N LYS A 387 10.46 8.27 -6.46
CA LYS A 387 10.43 6.87 -6.89
C LYS A 387 10.08 5.99 -5.71
N MET A 388 9.06 5.16 -5.90
CA MET A 388 8.71 4.07 -4.99
C MET A 388 9.29 2.77 -5.51
N PHE A 389 9.50 1.82 -4.61
CA PHE A 389 9.88 0.48 -5.02
C PHE A 389 9.49 -0.60 -4.03
N LEU A 390 9.53 -1.83 -4.52
CA LEU A 390 9.54 -3.04 -3.71
C LEU A 390 10.58 -4.00 -4.28
N GLN A 391 10.95 -4.98 -3.47
CA GLN A 391 11.93 -5.99 -3.85
C GLN A 391 11.26 -7.31 -4.22
N GLY A 392 11.75 -7.95 -5.28
CA GLY A 392 11.44 -9.33 -5.63
C GLY A 392 12.70 -10.19 -5.55
N LYS A 393 12.66 -11.34 -4.88
CA LYS A 393 13.78 -12.29 -4.83
C LYS A 393 13.46 -13.51 -5.68
N GLY A 394 14.31 -13.81 -6.65
CA GLY A 394 14.17 -14.95 -7.56
C GLY A 394 15.07 -16.12 -7.18
N PHE A 395 14.57 -17.35 -7.26
CA PHE A 395 15.36 -18.57 -7.04
C PHE A 395 14.97 -19.68 -8.01
N ASP A 396 15.97 -20.29 -8.64
CA ASP A 396 15.79 -21.44 -9.53
C ASP A 396 15.81 -22.74 -8.73
N PHE A 397 14.64 -23.35 -8.57
CA PHE A 397 14.48 -24.65 -7.93
C PHE A 397 14.64 -25.83 -8.91
N GLY A 398 15.01 -25.59 -10.17
CA GLY A 398 15.05 -26.60 -11.23
C GLY A 398 13.65 -27.09 -11.62
N GLN A 399 12.64 -26.26 -11.44
CA GLN A 399 11.26 -26.57 -11.82
C GLN A 399 11.11 -26.54 -13.35
N PRO A 400 10.14 -27.26 -13.93
CA PRO A 400 9.82 -27.11 -15.36
C PRO A 400 9.41 -25.66 -15.68
N PRO A 401 9.20 -25.27 -16.94
CA PRO A 401 8.59 -23.97 -17.24
C PRO A 401 7.14 -23.89 -16.75
N PRO A 402 6.65 -22.72 -16.29
CA PRO A 402 5.27 -22.55 -15.89
C PRO A 402 4.33 -22.76 -17.07
N ARG A 403 3.19 -23.41 -16.84
CA ARG A 403 2.14 -23.52 -17.85
C ARG A 403 1.37 -22.20 -17.96
N PRO A 404 1.19 -21.64 -19.17
CA PRO A 404 0.35 -20.46 -19.34
C PRO A 404 -1.15 -20.78 -19.26
N HIS A 405 -1.91 -19.82 -18.75
CA HIS A 405 -3.35 -19.88 -18.63
C HIS A 405 -4.01 -18.81 -19.51
N PHE A 406 -5.14 -19.14 -20.13
CA PHE A 406 -5.92 -18.16 -20.88
C PHE A 406 -6.36 -17.00 -19.98
N CYS A 407 -6.64 -15.86 -20.60
CA CYS A 407 -7.27 -14.75 -19.91
C CYS A 407 -8.58 -15.16 -19.26
N SER A 408 -8.77 -14.73 -18.01
CA SER A 408 -10.03 -14.85 -17.29
C SER A 408 -10.79 -13.52 -17.27
N HIS A 409 -10.09 -12.42 -17.53
CA HIS A 409 -10.61 -11.07 -17.51
C HIS A 409 -10.21 -10.31 -18.79
N ARG A 410 -10.83 -9.15 -18.97
CA ARG A 410 -10.43 -8.14 -19.95
C ARG A 410 -10.58 -6.75 -19.34
N CYS A 411 -10.00 -5.75 -19.99
CA CYS A 411 -10.36 -4.37 -19.70
C CYS A 411 -11.39 -3.86 -20.71
N CYS A 412 -12.35 -3.11 -20.20
CA CYS A 412 -13.20 -2.22 -20.97
C CYS A 412 -12.77 -0.78 -20.68
N ALA A 413 -12.87 0.10 -21.67
CA ALA A 413 -12.73 1.53 -21.42
C ALA A 413 -13.90 2.01 -20.53
N ASP A 414 -13.64 2.98 -19.67
CA ASP A 414 -14.70 3.68 -18.96
C ASP A 414 -15.58 4.47 -19.95
N GLN A 415 -16.87 4.62 -19.62
CA GLN A 415 -17.84 5.26 -20.51
C GLN A 415 -17.66 6.77 -20.61
N GLU A 416 -17.15 7.41 -19.56
CA GLU A 416 -16.99 8.86 -19.48
C GLU A 416 -15.54 9.28 -19.76
N ASN A 417 -14.57 8.40 -19.50
CA ASN A 417 -13.16 8.63 -19.80
C ASN A 417 -12.47 7.40 -20.42
N PHE A 418 -12.23 7.43 -21.73
CA PHE A 418 -11.68 6.29 -22.47
C PHE A 418 -10.24 5.91 -22.10
N ASP A 419 -9.48 6.79 -21.43
CA ASP A 419 -8.13 6.51 -20.96
C ASP A 419 -8.14 5.65 -19.68
N LEU A 420 -9.27 5.65 -18.95
CA LEU A 420 -9.48 4.78 -17.82
C LEU A 420 -9.96 3.40 -18.26
N LYS A 421 -9.40 2.37 -17.62
CA LYS A 421 -9.74 0.98 -17.84
C LYS A 421 -10.45 0.38 -16.63
N LYS A 422 -11.53 -0.36 -16.87
CA LYS A 422 -12.22 -1.18 -15.88
C LYS A 422 -11.98 -2.65 -16.20
N VAL A 423 -11.51 -3.40 -15.21
CA VAL A 423 -11.33 -4.85 -15.32
C VAL A 423 -12.69 -5.52 -15.16
N VAL A 424 -13.04 -6.39 -16.11
CA VAL A 424 -14.28 -7.18 -16.09
C VAL A 424 -13.98 -8.64 -16.40
N ALA A 425 -14.73 -9.55 -15.79
CA ALA A 425 -14.62 -10.98 -16.11
C ALA A 425 -15.08 -11.23 -17.56
N ILE A 426 -14.40 -12.15 -18.25
CA ILE A 426 -14.83 -12.56 -19.59
C ILE A 426 -16.20 -13.27 -19.46
N GLY A 427 -17.16 -12.84 -20.27
CA GLY A 427 -18.55 -13.35 -20.24
C GLY A 427 -19.52 -12.48 -19.45
N GLN A 428 -19.05 -11.42 -18.78
CA GLN A 428 -19.90 -10.40 -18.14
C GLN A 428 -19.96 -9.12 -18.98
N SER A 429 -21.13 -8.47 -19.04
CA SER A 429 -21.28 -7.10 -19.53
C SER A 429 -20.99 -6.10 -18.40
N LEU A 430 -20.58 -4.88 -18.78
CA LEU A 430 -20.52 -3.73 -17.86
C LEU A 430 -21.90 -3.38 -17.32
#